data_AF-A0A6I1GA33-F1
#
_entry.id   AF-A0A6I1GA33-F1
#
_cell.length_a   1.000
_cell.length_b   1.000
_cell.length_c   1.000
_cell.angle_alpha   90.00
_cell.angle_beta   90.00
_cell.angle_gamma   90.00
#
_symmetry.space_group_name_H-M   'P 1'
#
loop_
_entity.id
_entity.type
_entity.pdbx_description
1 polymer ?
#
loop_
_entity_poly.entity_id
_entity_poly.type
_entity_poly.pdbx_seq_one_letter_code
_entity_poly.pdbx_strand_id
1 'polypeptide(L)'
;SVFGNIGKALSTALMIAQIAGTGGTFPVQMLPSGFREIYPYLPFSHAMTALRETVGGFYGTVYWEQMGRMGIYLLVALLIGIPLYTPISRAMARTNDLVASTGVMG
;
A
#
# COMPACT_ATOMS: atom_id res chain seq x y z
N SER A 1 0.82 -13.19 -10.34
CA SER A 1 0.19 -12.29 -9.35
C SER A 1 -0.22 -13.06 -8.12
N VAL A 2 0.50 -12.82 -7.02
CA VAL A 2 0.41 -13.50 -5.72
C VAL A 2 -1.05 -13.84 -5.34
N PHE A 3 -2.01 -12.93 -5.47
CA PHE A 3 -3.42 -13.17 -5.08
C PHE A 3 -4.42 -13.42 -6.23
N GLY A 4 -3.95 -13.84 -7.41
CA GLY A 4 -4.81 -13.95 -8.59
C GLY A 4 -5.44 -12.61 -9.01
N ASN A 5 -6.61 -12.65 -9.67
CA ASN A 5 -7.31 -11.44 -10.13
C ASN A 5 -7.85 -10.59 -8.97
N ILE A 6 -8.27 -11.22 -7.87
CA ILE A 6 -8.85 -10.52 -6.70
C ILE A 6 -7.81 -9.63 -6.01
N GLY A 7 -6.62 -10.14 -5.71
CA GLY A 7 -5.63 -9.26 -5.09
C GLY A 7 -4.91 -8.34 -6.06
N LYS A 8 -5.00 -8.57 -7.38
CA LYS A 8 -4.70 -7.53 -8.37
C LYS A 8 -5.69 -6.37 -8.22
N ALA A 9 -6.99 -6.64 -8.17
CA ALA A 9 -8.02 -5.63 -7.96
C ALA A 9 -7.85 -4.90 -6.62
N LEU A 10 -7.57 -5.63 -5.53
CA LEU A 10 -7.31 -5.05 -4.21
C LEU A 10 -6.04 -4.17 -4.21
N SER A 11 -4.95 -4.64 -4.81
CA SER A 11 -3.70 -3.88 -4.93
C SER A 11 -3.90 -2.60 -5.73
N THR A 12 -4.63 -2.67 -6.85
CA THR A 12 -4.99 -1.49 -7.66
C THR A 12 -5.89 -0.52 -6.89
N ALA A 13 -6.91 -1.02 -6.19
CA ALA A 13 -7.79 -0.19 -5.36
C ALA A 13 -7.03 0.52 -4.23
N LEU A 14 -6.15 -0.20 -3.52
CA LEU A 14 -5.28 0.37 -2.49
C LEU A 14 -4.28 1.38 -3.07
N MET A 15 -3.77 1.13 -4.27
CA MET A 15 -2.87 2.07 -4.94
C MET A 15 -3.60 3.36 -5.35
N ILE A 16 -4.80 3.25 -5.90
CA ILE A 16 -5.64 4.41 -6.27
C ILE A 16 -6.03 5.20 -5.01
N ALA A 17 -6.42 4.53 -3.94
CA ALA A 17 -6.78 5.18 -2.67
C ALA A 17 -5.59 5.97 -2.08
N GLN A 18 -4.37 5.41 -2.13
CA GLN A 18 -3.17 6.10 -1.68
C GLN A 18 -2.82 7.28 -2.58
N ILE A 19 -2.94 7.15 -3.91
CA ILE A 19 -2.69 8.24 -4.87
C ILE A 19 -3.67 9.41 -4.65
N ALA A 20 -4.96 9.11 -4.50
CA ALA A 20 -5.99 10.10 -4.17
C ALA A 20 -5.74 10.77 -2.81
N GLY A 21 -5.19 10.01 -1.86
CA GLY A 21 -4.84 10.44 -0.51
C GLY A 21 -3.47 11.12 -0.37
N THR A 22 -2.79 11.51 -1.45
CA THR A 22 -1.46 12.16 -1.37
C THR A 22 -1.51 13.67 -1.14
N GLY A 23 -2.69 14.29 -1.21
CA GLY A 23 -2.81 15.73 -0.99
C GLY A 23 -2.12 16.61 -2.05
N GLY A 24 -1.73 16.04 -3.20
CA GLY A 24 -1.21 16.77 -4.36
C GLY A 24 -2.30 17.52 -5.15
N THR A 25 -3.56 17.09 -5.03
CA THR A 25 -4.72 17.68 -5.73
C THR A 25 -5.80 18.25 -4.79
N PHE A 26 -5.94 17.75 -3.56
CA PHE A 26 -6.89 18.28 -2.57
C PHE A 26 -6.37 18.19 -1.12
N PRO A 27 -6.53 19.22 -0.28
CA PRO A 27 -6.22 19.14 1.14
C PRO A 27 -7.03 18.03 1.82
N VAL A 28 -6.46 17.35 2.84
CA VAL A 28 -7.19 16.38 3.68
C VAL A 28 -8.48 16.98 4.26
N GLN A 29 -8.55 18.30 4.37
CA GLN A 29 -9.72 19.01 4.85
C GLN A 29 -10.94 18.95 3.91
N MET A 30 -10.73 18.62 2.63
CA MET A 30 -11.78 18.54 1.61
C MET A 30 -12.30 17.11 1.41
N LEU A 31 -11.72 16.11 2.10
CA LEU A 31 -12.20 14.74 2.03
C LEU A 31 -13.47 14.56 2.89
N PRO A 32 -14.45 13.76 2.41
CA PRO A 32 -15.61 13.34 3.19
C PRO A 32 -15.18 12.74 4.54
N SER A 33 -15.98 12.93 5.59
CA SER A 33 -15.65 12.53 6.97
C SER A 33 -15.12 11.09 7.08
N GLY A 34 -15.75 10.13 6.41
CA GLY A 34 -15.33 8.73 6.44
C GLY A 34 -13.94 8.45 5.85
N PHE A 35 -13.48 9.24 4.87
CA PHE A 35 -12.13 9.10 4.31
C PHE A 35 -11.08 9.85 5.12
N ARG A 36 -11.49 10.90 5.84
CA ARG A 36 -10.62 11.71 6.72
C ARG A 36 -10.06 10.90 7.89
N GLU A 37 -10.81 9.93 8.39
CA GLU A 37 -10.40 9.03 9.48
C GLU A 37 -9.44 7.93 9.01
N ILE A 38 -9.55 7.49 7.75
CA ILE A 38 -8.68 6.46 7.16
C ILE A 38 -7.34 7.06 6.68
N TYR A 39 -7.36 8.34 6.29
CA TYR A 39 -6.22 9.08 5.77
C TYR A 39 -4.93 8.99 6.61
N PRO A 40 -4.96 9.09 7.96
CA PRO A 40 -3.76 9.01 8.79
C PRO A 40 -3.15 7.60 8.84
N TYR A 41 -3.90 6.56 8.47
CA TYR A 41 -3.43 5.18 8.47
C TYR A 41 -2.81 4.78 7.12
N LEU A 42 -2.85 5.66 6.12
CA LEU A 42 -2.24 5.42 4.81
C LEU A 42 -0.74 5.78 4.87
N PRO A 43 0.18 4.88 4.53
CA PRO A 43 1.61 5.15 4.62
C PRO A 43 2.05 6.32 3.70
N PHE A 44 1.36 6.51 2.58
CA PHE A 44 1.64 7.58 1.63
C PHE A 44 1.31 8.99 2.18
N SER A 45 0.40 9.11 3.15
CA SER A 45 0.07 10.41 3.73
C SER A 45 1.24 10.97 4.56
N HIS A 46 1.91 10.11 5.34
CA HIS A 46 3.14 10.45 6.05
C HIS A 46 4.28 10.85 5.10
N ALA A 47 4.35 10.27 3.90
CA ALA A 47 5.36 10.60 2.89
C ALA A 47 5.22 12.00 2.35
N MET A 48 4.00 12.41 2.09
CA MET A 48 3.71 13.74 1.60
C MET A 48 3.96 14.80 2.66
N THR A 49 3.69 14.50 3.94
CA THR A 49 4.08 15.39 5.05
C THR A 49 5.60 15.52 5.17
N ALA A 50 6.35 14.41 5.17
CA ALA A 50 7.81 14.45 5.25
C ALA A 50 8.44 15.18 4.06
N LEU A 51 7.92 14.95 2.84
CA LEU A 51 8.36 15.67 1.64
C LEU A 51 8.06 17.18 1.75
N ARG A 52 6.87 17.55 2.24
CA ARG A 52 6.50 18.96 2.44
C ARG A 52 7.43 19.65 3.45
N GLU A 53 7.83 18.96 4.52
CA GLU A 53 8.83 19.44 5.48
C GLU A 53 10.21 19.62 4.84
N THR A 54 10.64 18.71 3.95
CA THR A 54 11.93 18.85 3.24
C THR A 54 11.96 20.00 2.23
N VAL A 55 10.82 20.31 1.59
CA VAL A 55 10.71 21.36 0.56
C VAL A 55 10.37 22.72 1.17
N GLY A 56 9.50 22.75 2.18
CA GLY A 56 9.03 23.97 2.86
C GLY A 56 9.93 24.45 4.00
N GLY A 57 10.91 23.62 4.40
CA GLY A 57 11.80 23.89 5.53
C GLY A 57 11.38 23.08 6.77
N PHE A 58 12.37 22.46 7.42
CA PHE A 58 12.16 21.57 8.56
C PHE A 58 11.58 22.31 9.76
N TYR A 59 10.38 21.95 10.18
CA TYR A 59 9.74 22.40 11.42
C TYR A 59 10.01 21.39 12.55
N GLY A 60 11.07 21.62 13.33
CA GLY A 60 11.36 20.88 14.56
C GLY A 60 11.62 19.38 14.36
N THR A 61 10.96 18.52 15.14
CA THR A 61 11.14 17.05 15.15
C THR A 61 10.13 16.29 14.27
N VAL A 62 9.19 17.00 13.63
CA VAL A 62 8.07 16.40 12.88
C VAL A 62 8.56 15.48 11.76
N TYR A 63 9.63 15.85 11.06
CA TYR A 63 10.24 15.01 10.03
C TYR A 63 10.71 13.65 10.56
N TRP A 64 11.41 13.64 11.70
CA TRP A 64 11.95 12.43 12.30
C TRP A 64 10.86 11.49 12.82
N GLU A 65 9.78 12.04 13.39
CA GLU A 65 8.62 11.25 13.81
C GLU A 65 7.89 10.60 12.63
N GLN A 66 7.69 11.36 11.54
CA GLN A 66 7.03 10.84 10.33
C GLN A 66 7.89 9.78 9.64
N MET A 67 9.22 9.96 9.61
CA MET A 67 10.15 8.95 9.12
C MET A 67 10.15 7.68 9.99
N GLY A 68 10.06 7.83 11.31
CA GLY A 68 9.92 6.70 12.24
C GLY A 68 8.63 5.89 12.02
N ARG A 69 7.50 6.56 11.82
CA ARG A 69 6.20 5.92 11.51
C ARG A 69 6.23 5.16 10.19
N MET A 70 6.88 5.71 9.17
CA MET A 70 7.13 4.98 7.92
C MET A 70 7.97 3.73 8.11
N GLY A 71 9.01 3.81 8.94
CA GLY A 71 9.84 2.66 9.29
C GLY A 71 9.00 1.51 9.86
N ILE A 72 8.01 1.84 10.69
CA ILE A 72 7.06 0.85 11.23
C ILE A 72 6.19 0.25 10.11
N TYR A 73 5.63 1.07 9.21
CA TYR A 73 4.85 0.55 8.07
C TYR A 73 5.68 -0.37 7.17
N LEU A 74 6.96 -0.06 6.94
CA LEU A 74 7.89 -0.91 6.20
C LEU A 74 8.12 -2.24 6.92
N LEU A 75 8.38 -2.21 8.23
CA LEU A 75 8.59 -3.42 9.04
C LEU A 75 7.35 -4.31 9.05
N VAL A 76 6.16 -3.73 9.23
CA VAL A 76 4.89 -4.47 9.18
C VAL A 76 4.67 -5.09 7.80
N ALA A 77 4.92 -4.33 6.72
CA ALA A 77 4.80 -4.85 5.36
C ALA A 77 5.78 -6.00 5.09
N LEU A 78 6.99 -5.93 5.64
CA LEU A 78 8.01 -6.99 5.52
C LEU A 78 7.60 -8.23 6.32
N LEU A 79 7.17 -8.05 7.57
CA LEU A 79 6.75 -9.12 8.47
C LEU A 79 5.51 -9.85 7.97
N ILE A 80 4.61 -9.16 7.26
CA ILE A 80 3.44 -9.79 6.63
C ILE A 80 3.83 -10.38 5.27
N GLY A 81 4.62 -9.66 4.47
CA GLY A 81 4.97 -10.05 3.10
C GLY A 81 5.81 -11.33 3.01
N ILE A 82 6.80 -11.50 3.89
CA ILE A 82 7.69 -12.67 3.90
C ILE A 82 6.95 -13.99 4.17
N PRO A 83 6.19 -14.15 5.28
CA PRO A 83 5.49 -15.40 5.56
C PRO A 83 4.34 -15.66 4.61
N LEU A 84 3.79 -14.62 3.98
CA LEU A 84 2.68 -14.75 3.04
C LEU A 84 3.15 -15.10 1.61
N TYR A 85 4.40 -14.78 1.26
CA TYR A 85 5.00 -15.15 -0.02
C TYR A 85 5.10 -16.68 -0.23
N THR A 86 5.45 -17.43 0.81
CA THR A 86 5.66 -18.89 0.76
C THR A 86 4.39 -19.72 0.54
N PRO A 87 3.27 -19.50 1.25
CA PRO A 87 2.01 -20.24 1.03
C PRO A 87 1.37 -19.84 -0.30
N ILE A 88 1.53 -18.58 -0.69
CA ILE A 88 0.92 -18.09 -1.92
C ILE A 88 1.63 -18.63 -3.17
N SER A 89 2.97 -18.66 -3.19
CA SER A 89 3.69 -19.25 -4.33
C SER A 89 3.35 -20.73 -4.50
N ARG A 90 3.12 -21.45 -3.40
CA ARG A 90 2.66 -22.86 -3.41
C ARG A 90 1.22 -23.02 -3.90
N ALA A 91 0.30 -22.16 -3.47
CA ALA A 91 -1.09 -22.18 -3.95
C ALA A 91 -1.16 -21.91 -5.46
N MET A 92 -0.30 -20.99 -5.94
CA MET A 92 -0.27 -20.60 -7.36
C MET A 92 0.27 -21.70 -8.27
N ALA A 93 1.23 -22.51 -7.80
CA ALA A 93 1.73 -23.67 -8.53
C ALA A 93 0.61 -24.70 -8.79
N ARG A 94 -0.22 -24.99 -7.79
CA ARG A 94 -1.34 -25.95 -7.94
C ARG A 94 -2.39 -25.50 -8.96
N THR A 95 -2.72 -24.21 -8.99
CA THR A 95 -3.69 -23.69 -9.96
C THR A 95 -3.13 -23.72 -11.38
N ASN A 96 -1.82 -23.51 -11.55
CA ASN A 96 -1.17 -23.59 -12.86
C ASN A 96 -1.17 -25.03 -13.41
N ASP A 97 -0.96 -26.03 -12.55
CA ASP A 97 -1.03 -27.45 -12.94
C ASP A 97 -2.45 -27.86 -13.35
N LEU A 98 -3.47 -27.33 -12.68
CA LEU A 98 -4.87 -27.56 -13.02
C LEU A 98 -5.25 -26.92 -14.37
N VAL A 99 -4.82 -25.67 -14.60
CA VAL A 99 -5.05 -24.97 -15.88
C VAL A 99 -4.35 -25.67 -17.04
N ALA A 100 -3.13 -26.18 -16.82
CA ALA A 100 -2.39 -26.98 -17.80
C ALA A 100 -3.10 -28.31 -18.12
N SER A 101 -3.75 -28.93 -17.14
CA SER A 101 -4.52 -30.18 -17.34
C SER A 101 -5.87 -29.99 -18.04
N THR A 102 -6.44 -28.78 -18.03
CA THR A 102 -7.76 -28.48 -18.64
C THR A 102 -7.74 -28.22 -20.15
N GLY A 103 -6.60 -28.34 -20.83
CA GLY A 103 -6.54 -28.30 -22.30
C GLY A 103 -6.90 -26.95 -22.95
N VAL A 104 -7.03 -25.87 -22.17
CA VAL A 104 -7.34 -24.51 -22.66
C VAL A 104 -6.12 -23.85 -23.35
N MET A 105 -5.01 -24.57 -23.46
CA MET A 105 -3.80 -24.19 -24.18
C MET A 105 -3.55 -25.12 -25.39
N GLY A 106 -4.64 -25.55 -26.04
CA GLY A 106 -4.64 -26.19 -27.37
C GLY A 106 -5.39 -25.31 -28.37
#